data_AF-A0A2E5J0U7-F1
#
_entry.id   AF-A0A2E5J0U7-F1
#
_cell.length_a   1.000
_cell.length_b   1.000
_cell.length_c   1.000
_cell.angle_alpha   90.00
_cell.angle_beta   90.00
_cell.angle_gamma   90.00
#
_symmetry.space_group_name_H-M   'P 1'
#
loop_
_entity.id
_entity.type
_entity.pdbx_description
1 polymer ?
#
loop_
_entity_poly.entity_id
_entity_poly.type
_entity_poly.pdbx_seq_one_letter_code
_entity_poly.pdbx_strand_id
1 'polypeptide(L)'
;MLIIDKTLSIGNLTATISTLLQGFFNKDIDIRLRPAHFPFVEPGFEADMKISYTAAGVEKEKWMEIVGCGMVHPNVIKEGGLDPKEWKGIAFSFGIDRLVMSKYGIEDLRNIHSGDLRFLKQF
;
A
#
# COMPACT_ATOMS: atom_id res chain seq x y z
N MET A 1 -7.84 4.14 1.59
CA MET A 1 -7.87 4.73 2.94
C MET A 1 -7.54 6.21 2.82
N LEU A 2 -8.20 7.05 3.63
CA LEU A 2 -8.05 8.51 3.63
C LEU A 2 -7.91 8.98 5.08
N ILE A 3 -6.93 9.84 5.35
CA ILE A 3 -6.73 10.49 6.65
C ILE A 3 -6.64 11.98 6.39
N ILE A 4 -7.41 12.78 7.14
CA ILE A 4 -7.46 14.24 7.05
C ILE A 4 -7.11 14.82 8.41
N ASP A 5 -6.08 15.67 8.45
CA ASP A 5 -5.64 16.38 9.66
C ASP A 5 -4.79 17.61 9.25
N LYS A 6 -4.65 18.58 10.16
CA LYS A 6 -3.92 19.84 9.91
C LYS A 6 -2.40 19.65 9.78
N THR A 7 -1.86 18.59 10.35
CA THR A 7 -0.40 18.39 10.54
C THR A 7 0.22 17.35 9.60
N LEU A 8 -0.57 16.75 8.71
CA LEU A 8 -0.11 15.65 7.87
C LEU A 8 1.01 16.06 6.90
N SER A 9 1.94 15.12 6.70
CA SER A 9 3.07 15.21 5.78
C SER A 9 3.32 13.88 5.07
N ILE A 10 4.20 13.89 4.07
CA ILE A 10 4.69 12.67 3.41
C ILE A 10 5.36 11.73 4.42
N GLY A 11 6.01 12.26 5.46
CA GLY A 11 6.57 11.44 6.53
C GLY A 11 5.50 10.61 7.26
N ASN A 12 4.34 11.20 7.52
CA ASN A 12 3.20 10.47 8.11
C ASN A 12 2.66 9.40 7.15
N LEU A 13 2.60 9.68 5.85
CA LEU A 13 2.19 8.71 4.82
C LEU A 13 3.13 7.50 4.81
N THR A 14 4.43 7.75 4.71
CA THR A 14 5.46 6.70 4.70
C THR A 14 5.42 5.87 5.98
N ALA A 15 5.34 6.51 7.15
CA ALA A 15 5.24 5.81 8.42
C ALA A 15 3.98 4.95 8.50
N THR A 16 2.82 5.49 8.10
CA THR A 16 1.55 4.75 8.11
C THR A 16 1.62 3.49 7.23
N ILE A 17 2.12 3.62 5.99
CA ILE A 17 2.26 2.48 5.08
C ILE A 17 3.25 1.46 5.64
N SER A 18 4.41 1.91 6.13
CA SER A 18 5.45 1.05 6.71
C SER A 18 4.90 0.26 7.91
N THR A 19 4.27 0.93 8.87
CA THR A 19 3.71 0.29 10.07
C THR A 19 2.62 -0.72 9.71
N LEU A 20 1.73 -0.39 8.77
CA LEU A 20 0.69 -1.31 8.32
C LEU A 20 1.27 -2.57 7.66
N LEU A 21 2.25 -2.42 6.77
CA LEU A 21 2.86 -3.56 6.09
C LEU A 21 3.68 -4.41 7.07
N GLN A 22 4.46 -3.80 7.96
CA GLN A 22 5.25 -4.52 8.96
C GLN A 22 4.36 -5.33 9.89
N GLY A 23 3.24 -4.75 10.36
CA GLY A 23 2.25 -5.47 11.16
C GLY A 23 1.52 -6.56 10.37
N PHE A 24 1.28 -6.36 9.07
CA PHE A 24 0.63 -7.37 8.24
C PHE A 24 1.51 -8.60 7.98
N PHE A 25 2.81 -8.40 7.70
CA PHE A 25 3.75 -9.48 7.43
C PHE A 25 4.53 -9.97 8.65
N ASN A 26 4.36 -9.34 9.82
CA ASN A 26 5.11 -9.62 11.06
C ASN A 26 6.63 -9.63 10.86
N LYS A 27 7.16 -8.66 10.11
CA LYS A 27 8.59 -8.51 9.87
C LYS A 27 8.95 -7.07 9.53
N ASP A 28 10.23 -6.74 9.67
CA ASP A 28 10.75 -5.47 9.16
C ASP A 28 10.68 -5.44 7.64
N ILE A 29 10.26 -4.30 7.11
CA ILE A 29 10.04 -4.08 5.68
C ILE A 29 10.64 -2.75 5.28
N ASP A 30 11.52 -2.81 4.29
CA ASP A 30 11.98 -1.65 3.55
C ASP A 30 10.91 -1.22 2.54
N ILE A 31 10.54 0.05 2.63
CA ILE A 31 9.67 0.69 1.64
C ILE A 31 10.42 1.82 0.93
N ARG A 32 10.12 2.01 -0.35
CA ARG A 32 10.57 3.18 -1.11
C ARG A 32 9.40 3.81 -1.84
N LEU A 33 9.40 5.13 -1.94
CA LEU A 33 8.42 5.89 -2.72
C LEU A 33 9.02 6.26 -4.07
N ARG A 34 8.28 5.96 -5.14
CA ARG A 34 8.57 6.43 -6.50
C ARG A 34 7.53 7.46 -6.90
N PRO A 35 7.91 8.62 -7.47
CA PRO A 35 6.95 9.58 -7.99
C PRO A 35 5.99 8.92 -8.99
N ALA A 36 4.70 9.17 -8.83
CA ALA A 36 3.65 8.69 -9.70
C ALA A 36 2.54 9.75 -9.78
N HIS A 37 1.66 9.62 -10.78
CA HIS A 37 0.57 10.56 -10.96
C HIS A 37 -0.77 9.87 -10.71
N PHE A 38 -1.56 10.42 -9.79
CA PHE A 38 -2.98 10.08 -9.64
C PHE A 38 -3.78 11.37 -9.47
N PRO A 39 -4.95 11.52 -10.12
CA PRO A 39 -5.66 12.81 -10.19
C PRO A 39 -6.20 13.32 -8.84
N PHE A 40 -6.28 12.47 -7.83
CA PHE A 40 -6.80 12.78 -6.50
C PHE A 40 -5.70 13.06 -5.44
N VAL A 41 -4.42 13.00 -5.82
CA VAL A 41 -3.28 13.33 -4.95
C VAL A 41 -2.27 14.23 -5.65
N GLU A 42 -1.60 15.10 -4.89
CA GLU A 42 -0.46 15.89 -5.34
C GLU A 42 0.40 16.30 -4.13
N PRO A 43 1.65 15.83 -3.99
CA PRO A 43 2.34 14.86 -4.85
C PRO A 43 1.82 13.42 -4.68
N GLY A 44 1.89 12.65 -5.78
CA GLY A 44 1.56 11.22 -5.84
C GLY A 44 2.79 10.31 -5.89
N PHE A 45 2.62 9.08 -5.38
CA PHE A 45 3.68 8.08 -5.26
C PHE A 45 3.15 6.65 -5.44
N GLU A 46 3.99 5.80 -6.01
CA GLU A 46 3.90 4.34 -5.85
C GLU A 46 4.87 3.92 -4.75
N ALA A 47 4.41 3.16 -3.75
CA ALA A 47 5.29 2.56 -2.77
C ALA A 47 5.62 1.11 -3.17
N ASP A 48 6.92 0.84 -3.25
CA ASP A 48 7.44 -0.51 -3.43
C ASP A 48 7.92 -1.07 -2.09
N MET A 49 7.75 -2.36 -1.91
CA MET A 49 8.27 -3.15 -0.80
C MET A 49 9.41 -4.04 -1.28
N LYS A 50 10.48 -4.13 -0.50
CA LYS A 50 11.56 -5.09 -0.73
C LYS A 50 11.10 -6.49 -0.32
N ILE A 51 11.25 -7.46 -1.22
CA ILE A 51 10.93 -8.86 -0.96
C ILE A 51 12.13 -9.76 -1.30
N SER A 52 12.39 -10.73 -0.41
CA SER A 52 13.35 -11.80 -0.64
C SER A 52 12.63 -13.01 -1.26
N TYR A 53 13.29 -13.67 -2.21
CA TYR A 53 12.83 -14.91 -2.81
C TYR A 53 14.03 -15.78 -3.19
N THR A 54 13.86 -17.10 -3.18
CA THR A 54 14.90 -18.04 -3.59
C THR A 54 14.73 -18.40 -5.06
N ALA A 55 15.77 -18.22 -5.86
CA ALA A 55 15.80 -18.65 -7.26
C ALA A 55 17.07 -19.47 -7.49
N ALA A 56 16.92 -20.70 -7.98
CA ALA A 56 18.02 -21.64 -8.19
C ALA A 56 18.92 -21.85 -6.95
N GLY A 57 18.31 -21.91 -5.75
CA GLY A 57 19.04 -22.09 -4.50
C GLY A 57 19.76 -20.85 -3.95
N VAL A 58 19.63 -19.69 -4.63
CA VAL A 58 20.24 -18.43 -4.20
C VAL A 58 19.14 -17.47 -3.75
N GLU A 59 19.30 -16.89 -2.56
CA GLU A 59 18.42 -15.83 -2.09
C GLU A 59 18.67 -14.53 -2.87
N LYS A 60 17.59 -13.95 -3.39
CA LYS A 60 17.61 -12.71 -4.16
C LYS A 60 16.58 -11.76 -3.59
N GLU A 61 16.87 -10.47 -3.74
CA GLU A 61 15.96 -9.40 -3.35
C GLU A 61 15.39 -8.73 -4.60
N LYS A 62 14.12 -8.33 -4.55
CA LYS A 62 13.52 -7.45 -5.56
C LYS A 62 12.57 -6.46 -4.92
N TRP A 63 12.38 -5.34 -5.59
CA TRP A 63 11.34 -4.38 -5.25
C TRP A 63 10.04 -4.76 -5.96
N MET A 64 8.95 -4.80 -5.21
CA MET A 64 7.62 -5.07 -5.72
C MET A 64 6.72 -3.91 -5.35
N GLU A 65 6.04 -3.33 -6.34
CA GLU A 65 5.00 -2.33 -6.12
C GLU A 65 3.86 -2.91 -5.27
N ILE A 66 3.41 -2.18 -4.25
CA ILE A 66 2.35 -2.64 -3.33
C ILE A 66 1.17 -1.68 -3.25
N VAL A 67 1.40 -0.37 -3.36
CA VAL A 67 0.38 0.64 -3.06
C VAL A 67 0.59 1.93 -3.84
N GLY A 68 -0.49 2.45 -4.42
CA GLY A 68 -0.58 3.85 -4.85
C GLY A 68 -0.97 4.74 -3.68
N CYS A 69 -0.25 5.84 -3.48
CA CYS A 69 -0.43 6.75 -2.35
C CYS A 69 -0.06 8.20 -2.68
N GLY A 70 -0.40 9.14 -1.80
CA GLY A 70 0.00 10.53 -1.96
C GLY A 70 -0.66 11.49 -0.98
N MET A 71 -0.28 12.76 -1.08
CA MET A 71 -0.96 13.85 -0.37
C MET A 71 -2.24 14.19 -1.11
N VAL A 72 -3.38 14.27 -0.43
CA VAL A 72 -4.68 14.53 -1.07
C VAL A 72 -4.66 15.88 -1.78
N HIS A 73 -5.12 15.90 -3.03
CA HIS A 73 -5.12 17.11 -3.84
C HIS A 73 -6.02 18.19 -3.21
N PRO A 74 -5.60 19.48 -3.16
CA PRO A 74 -6.36 20.58 -2.56
C PRO A 74 -7.81 20.69 -3.06
N ASN A 75 -8.04 20.49 -4.36
CA ASN A 75 -9.41 20.44 -4.93
C ASN A 75 -10.27 19.35 -4.27
N VAL A 76 -9.74 18.17 -3.99
CA VAL A 76 -10.51 17.10 -3.32
C VAL A 76 -10.87 17.50 -1.90
N ILE A 77 -9.96 18.17 -1.18
CA ILE A 77 -10.22 18.69 0.18
C ILE A 77 -11.32 19.76 0.14
N LYS A 78 -11.24 20.68 -0.84
CA LYS A 78 -12.21 21.76 -1.03
C LYS A 78 -13.60 21.23 -1.38
N GLU A 79 -13.70 20.29 -2.31
CA GLU A 79 -14.98 19.65 -2.66
C GLU A 79 -15.54 18.81 -1.50
N GLY A 80 -14.68 18.36 -0.58
CA GLY A 80 -15.08 17.75 0.70
C GLY A 80 -15.55 18.74 1.77
N GLY A 81 -15.60 20.05 1.49
CA GLY A 81 -16.09 21.08 2.41
C GLY A 81 -15.06 21.61 3.42
N LEU A 82 -13.76 21.35 3.21
CA LEU A 82 -12.68 21.81 4.09
C LEU A 82 -11.77 22.83 3.39
N ASP A 83 -11.15 23.73 4.15
CA ASP A 83 -10.17 24.67 3.61
C ASP A 83 -8.80 23.97 3.43
N PRO A 84 -8.30 23.80 2.18
CA PRO A 84 -7.00 23.17 1.93
C PRO A 84 -5.78 23.97 2.46
N LYS A 85 -5.98 25.21 2.92
CA LYS A 85 -4.94 25.96 3.64
C LYS A 85 -4.80 25.51 5.10
N GLU A 86 -5.88 25.05 5.71
CA GLU A 86 -5.87 24.56 7.10
C GLU A 86 -5.75 23.05 7.19
N TRP A 87 -6.39 22.34 6.26
CA TRP A 87 -6.50 20.89 6.28
C TRP A 87 -5.64 20.25 5.22
N LYS A 88 -4.97 19.17 5.60
CA LYS A 88 -4.18 18.34 4.71
C LYS A 88 -4.76 16.93 4.72
N GLY A 89 -4.36 16.14 3.74
CA GLY A 89 -4.77 14.75 3.66
C GLY A 89 -3.67 13.85 3.16
N ILE A 90 -3.69 12.60 3.61
CA ILE A 90 -2.94 11.52 2.98
C ILE A 90 -3.92 10.44 2.52
N ALA A 91 -3.67 9.88 1.34
CA ALA A 91 -4.46 8.80 0.78
C ALA A 91 -3.54 7.67 0.32
N PHE A 92 -3.99 6.43 0.50
CA PHE A 92 -3.29 5.23 0.05
C PHE A 92 -4.27 4.08 -0.13
N SER A 93 -3.94 3.12 -1.00
CA SER A 93 -4.80 1.97 -1.29
C SER A 93 -4.01 0.69 -1.51
N PHE A 94 -4.47 -0.40 -0.92
CA PHE A 94 -3.85 -1.72 -1.08
C PHE A 94 -4.74 -2.61 -1.95
N GLY A 95 -4.12 -3.34 -2.88
CA GLY A 95 -4.74 -4.52 -3.47
C GLY A 95 -4.72 -5.65 -2.46
N ILE A 96 -5.85 -5.89 -1.77
CA ILE A 96 -5.95 -6.93 -0.73
C ILE A 96 -5.57 -8.30 -1.30
N ASP A 97 -6.04 -8.63 -2.49
CA ASP A 97 -5.73 -9.92 -3.13
C ASP A 97 -4.21 -10.09 -3.30
N ARG A 98 -3.50 -9.05 -3.76
CA ARG A 98 -2.05 -9.08 -3.94
C ARG A 98 -1.31 -9.26 -2.61
N LEU A 99 -1.76 -8.60 -1.55
CA LEU A 99 -1.19 -8.74 -0.21
C LEU A 99 -1.40 -10.16 0.34
N VAL A 100 -2.60 -10.70 0.21
CA VAL A 100 -2.96 -12.06 0.66
C VAL A 100 -2.17 -13.10 -0.13
N MET A 101 -2.13 -12.98 -1.46
CA MET A 101 -1.34 -13.87 -2.31
C MET A 101 0.14 -13.87 -1.90
N SER A 102 0.72 -12.69 -1.66
CA SER A 102 2.10 -12.57 -1.23
C SER A 102 2.36 -13.14 0.17
N LYS A 103 1.40 -13.02 1.11
CA LYS A 103 1.56 -13.49 2.49
C LYS A 103 1.46 -15.01 2.60
N TYR A 104 0.57 -15.61 1.83
CA TYR A 104 0.25 -17.04 1.89
C TYR A 104 0.88 -17.86 0.77
N GLY A 105 1.64 -17.23 -0.14
CA GLY A 105 2.26 -17.92 -1.28
C GLY A 105 1.24 -18.47 -2.28
N ILE A 106 0.10 -17.78 -2.46
CA ILE A 106 -0.94 -18.21 -3.40
C ILE A 106 -0.52 -17.76 -4.80
N GLU A 107 -0.34 -18.72 -5.72
CA GLU A 107 0.12 -18.44 -7.08
C GLU A 107 -1.00 -17.98 -8.02
N ASP A 108 -2.25 -18.41 -7.75
CA ASP A 108 -3.40 -18.16 -8.62
C ASP A 108 -4.51 -17.38 -7.88
N LEU A 109 -4.79 -16.16 -8.36
CA LEU A 109 -5.83 -15.27 -7.87
C LEU A 109 -7.22 -15.94 -7.87
N ARG A 110 -7.49 -16.84 -8.83
CA ARG A 110 -8.80 -17.50 -8.97
C ARG A 110 -9.15 -18.33 -7.74
N ASN A 111 -8.15 -18.84 -7.02
CA ASN A 111 -8.39 -19.60 -5.80
C ASN A 111 -9.10 -18.76 -4.73
N ILE A 112 -8.74 -17.47 -4.61
CA ILE A 112 -9.36 -16.53 -3.66
C ILE A 112 -10.85 -16.32 -3.98
N HIS A 113 -11.22 -16.30 -5.27
CA HIS A 113 -12.60 -16.06 -5.72
C HIS A 113 -13.41 -17.34 -6.01
N SER A 114 -12.79 -18.52 -5.88
CA SER A 114 -13.40 -19.79 -6.32
C SER A 114 -14.53 -20.31 -5.41
N GLY A 115 -14.54 -19.91 -4.13
CA GLY A 115 -15.44 -20.50 -3.13
C GLY A 115 -15.12 -21.96 -2.76
N ASP A 116 -13.98 -22.50 -3.18
CA ASP A 116 -13.60 -23.89 -2.91
C ASP A 116 -13.24 -24.10 -1.42
N LEU A 117 -14.05 -24.90 -0.73
CA LEU A 117 -13.82 -25.25 0.68
C LEU A 117 -12.46 -25.94 0.92
N ARG A 118 -11.89 -26.62 -0.08
CA ARG A 118 -10.56 -27.24 0.03
C ARG A 118 -9.45 -26.20 0.12
N PHE A 119 -9.61 -25.07 -0.57
CA PHE A 119 -8.70 -23.94 -0.48
C PHE A 119 -8.88 -23.21 0.86
N LEU A 120 -10.12 -22.95 1.27
CA LEU A 120 -10.42 -22.22 2.52
C LEU A 120 -9.91 -22.93 3.78
N LYS A 121 -9.82 -24.26 3.78
CA LYS A 121 -9.32 -25.06 4.93
C LYS A 121 -7.80 -24.96 5.17
N GLN A 122 -7.05 -24.30 4.30
CA GLN A 122 -5.58 -24.20 4.41
C GLN A 122 -5.13 -23.07 5.35
N PHE A 123 -6.06 -22.22 5.80
CA PHE A 123 -5.82 -21.02 6.61
C PHE A 123 -6.66 -21.06 7.88
#